data_AF-A0A9Q0C5F4-F1
#
_entry.id   AF-A0A9Q0C5F4-F1
#
_cell.length_a   1.000
_cell.length_b   1.000
_cell.length_c   1.000
_cell.angle_alpha   90.00
_cell.angle_beta   90.00
_cell.angle_gamma   90.00
#
_symmetry.space_group_name_H-M   'P 1'
#
loop_
_entity.id
_entity.type
_entity.pdbx_description
1 polymer ?
#
loop_
_entity_poly.entity_id
_entity_poly.type
_entity_poly.pdbx_seq_one_letter_code
_entity_poly.pdbx_strand_id
1 'polypeptide(L)'
;MTSLKDQLSESTVIGLKLWILITILVGIFILVSFLIVVLCTNFCAKRHVRRSASLNQLIQIPPIPKEIKEVRIDSNIPAVVPHSVAPNNSNAKEYFNSDVEGGTDTESHSGSFRYYAKEGEKSHAYQIPVQSPLTGLPEMSYLGWGHWFTLRDLDVATNRFSKENVLGEGGYGVVYRGQLINGTQVAIKKLLNNLGQAEKEFRVEVEAIGHVRHKNLVRLLGYCVEGTQRMLVYEYVNNGNLEQWLHGAMTHHGALTWEARIKILLGTARALAYLHEAIEPKVVHRDIKSSNILLDEEFNAKISDFGLAKLLGAGKSHITTRVMGTFGYVAPEYANTGLLNEKSDVYSFGVVILEAITGRDPVDYGRPQNEVNLVDWLKMMVASRRSDEVVDPSIEIKPSIRALKRALLTALRCVDPDADKRPKMGQVVRMLDSDEPIRRSDRRHRHNRAGSNEFDSQRENSDTDKSDNPDSKPITSSRKK
;
A
#
# COMPACT_ATOMS: atom_id res chain seq x y z
N MET A 1 -54.67 4.94 33.71
CA MET A 1 -53.67 4.09 33.02
C MET A 1 -54.45 2.97 32.34
N THR A 2 -54.70 3.10 31.04
CA THR A 2 -55.27 2.01 30.23
C THR A 2 -54.22 0.89 30.12
N SER A 3 -54.67 -0.36 30.25
CA SER A 3 -53.77 -1.52 30.27
C SER A 3 -53.14 -1.68 28.88
N LEU A 4 -51.86 -2.07 28.82
CA LEU A 4 -51.16 -2.36 27.55
C LEU A 4 -51.96 -3.33 26.65
N LYS A 5 -52.75 -4.22 27.28
CA LYS A 5 -53.66 -5.16 26.60
C LYS A 5 -54.78 -4.46 25.82
N ASP A 6 -55.28 -3.33 26.31
CA ASP A 6 -56.38 -2.60 25.69
C ASP A 6 -55.90 -1.93 24.39
N GLN A 7 -54.69 -1.34 24.39
CA GLN A 7 -54.08 -0.71 23.22
C GLN A 7 -53.72 -1.71 22.11
N LEU A 8 -53.32 -2.94 22.46
CA LEU A 8 -53.04 -4.01 21.50
C LEU A 8 -54.32 -4.58 20.84
N SER A 9 -55.48 -4.35 21.45
CA SER A 9 -56.78 -4.84 20.99
C SER A 9 -57.55 -3.86 20.10
N GLU A 10 -57.09 -2.61 20.00
CA GLU A 10 -57.69 -1.59 19.14
C GLU A 10 -57.57 -1.99 17.66
N SER A 11 -58.68 -1.85 16.95
CA SER A 11 -58.76 -2.07 15.51
C SER A 11 -58.07 -0.93 14.77
N THR A 12 -57.10 -1.28 13.94
CA THR A 12 -56.47 -0.33 13.00
C THR A 12 -57.45 0.06 11.88
N VAL A 13 -57.12 1.08 11.09
CA VAL A 13 -57.94 1.63 9.97
C VAL A 13 -58.37 0.56 8.95
N ILE A 14 -57.72 -0.60 8.95
CA ILE A 14 -57.93 -1.74 8.05
C ILE A 14 -58.83 -2.83 8.71
N GLY A 15 -59.41 -2.57 9.88
CA GLY A 15 -60.30 -3.49 10.59
C GLY A 15 -59.61 -4.66 11.31
N LEU A 16 -58.27 -4.71 11.30
CA LEU A 16 -57.47 -5.73 11.98
C LEU A 16 -56.96 -5.22 13.34
N LYS A 17 -56.96 -6.09 14.36
CA LYS A 17 -56.38 -5.77 15.67
C LYS A 17 -54.88 -5.49 15.54
N LEU A 18 -54.38 -4.49 16.25
CA LEU A 18 -52.99 -4.01 16.16
C LEU A 18 -51.95 -5.13 16.37
N TRP A 19 -52.19 -6.06 17.31
CA TRP A 19 -51.27 -7.19 17.55
C TRP A 19 -51.14 -8.13 16.34
N ILE A 20 -52.20 -8.29 15.54
CA ILE A 20 -52.18 -9.10 14.31
C ILE A 20 -51.29 -8.43 13.26
N LEU A 21 -51.41 -7.11 13.10
CA LEU A 21 -50.58 -6.34 12.17
C LEU A 21 -49.09 -6.42 12.54
N ILE A 22 -48.77 -6.28 13.83
CA ILE A 22 -47.39 -6.41 14.33
C ILE A 22 -46.85 -7.82 14.06
N THR A 23 -47.67 -8.86 14.30
CA THR A 23 -47.28 -10.25 14.05
C THR A 23 -47.00 -10.51 12.56
N ILE A 24 -47.83 -9.95 11.67
CA ILE A 24 -47.62 -10.04 10.22
C ILE A 24 -46.34 -9.32 9.80
N LEU A 25 -46.09 -8.11 10.30
CA LEU A 25 -44.89 -7.34 9.98
C LEU A 25 -43.61 -8.05 10.44
N VAL A 26 -43.62 -8.61 11.65
CA VAL A 26 -42.48 -9.40 12.16
C VAL A 26 -42.29 -10.67 11.33
N GLY A 27 -43.37 -11.35 10.95
CA GLY A 27 -43.32 -12.53 10.07
C GLY A 27 -42.71 -12.20 8.70
N ILE A 28 -43.15 -11.11 8.07
CA ILE A 28 -42.59 -10.64 6.79
C ILE A 28 -41.11 -10.27 6.96
N PHE A 29 -40.75 -9.56 8.03
CA PHE A 29 -39.36 -9.18 8.29
C PHE A 29 -38.44 -10.40 8.44
N ILE A 30 -38.88 -11.43 9.16
CA ILE A 30 -38.13 -12.69 9.32
C ILE A 30 -38.00 -13.40 7.97
N LEU A 31 -39.06 -13.45 7.16
CA LEU A 31 -39.07 -14.14 5.88
C LEU A 31 -38.16 -13.43 4.85
N VAL A 32 -38.17 -12.10 4.83
CA VAL A 32 -37.24 -11.28 4.03
C VAL A 32 -35.80 -11.48 4.49
N SER A 33 -35.55 -11.47 5.79
CA SER A 33 -34.21 -11.70 6.35
C SER A 33 -33.69 -13.09 5.98
N PHE A 34 -34.52 -14.12 6.05
CA PHE A 34 -34.17 -15.48 5.62
C PHE A 34 -33.88 -15.55 4.12
N LEU A 35 -34.70 -14.89 3.29
CA LEU A 35 -34.47 -14.83 1.85
C LEU A 35 -33.14 -14.13 1.51
N ILE A 36 -32.81 -13.03 2.21
CA ILE A 36 -31.53 -12.34 2.05
C ILE A 36 -30.37 -13.27 2.42
N VAL A 37 -30.46 -14.00 3.54
CA VAL A 37 -29.42 -14.97 3.93
C VAL A 37 -29.27 -16.06 2.88
N VAL A 38 -30.36 -16.62 2.35
CA VAL A 38 -30.32 -17.64 1.28
C VAL A 38 -29.74 -17.07 -0.02
N LEU A 39 -30.04 -15.83 -0.38
CA LEU A 39 -29.45 -15.17 -1.54
C LEU A 39 -27.96 -14.89 -1.33
N CYS A 40 -27.56 -14.48 -0.13
CA CYS A 40 -26.15 -14.26 0.24
C CYS A 40 -25.36 -15.56 0.24
N THR A 41 -25.88 -16.66 0.78
CA THR A 41 -25.19 -17.96 0.77
C THR A 41 -25.09 -18.52 -0.64
N ASN A 42 -26.14 -18.40 -1.46
CA ASN A 42 -26.09 -18.79 -2.88
C ASN A 42 -25.13 -17.92 -3.70
N PHE A 43 -25.05 -16.62 -3.41
CA PHE A 43 -24.11 -15.71 -4.07
C PHE A 43 -22.66 -16.00 -3.66
N CYS A 44 -22.40 -16.24 -2.37
CA CYS A 44 -21.10 -16.68 -1.87
C CYS A 44 -20.69 -18.05 -2.43
N ALA A 45 -21.60 -19.02 -2.50
CA ALA A 45 -21.37 -20.32 -3.10
C ALA A 45 -21.08 -20.23 -4.61
N LYS A 46 -21.85 -19.42 -5.36
CA LYS A 46 -21.57 -19.15 -6.78
C LYS A 46 -20.23 -18.46 -6.99
N ARG A 47 -19.81 -17.58 -6.08
CA ARG A 47 -18.48 -16.93 -6.11
C ARG A 47 -17.35 -17.93 -5.84
N HIS A 48 -17.56 -18.89 -4.92
CA HIS A 48 -16.62 -19.97 -4.63
C HIS A 48 -16.48 -20.93 -5.83
N VAL A 49 -17.60 -21.32 -6.46
CA VAL A 49 -17.61 -22.19 -7.66
C VAL A 49 -16.95 -21.48 -8.86
N ARG A 50 -17.20 -20.18 -9.06
CA ARG A 50 -16.53 -19.39 -10.12
C ARG A 50 -15.01 -19.29 -9.89
N ARG A 51 -14.55 -19.13 -8.63
CA ARG A 51 -13.12 -19.15 -8.29
C ARG A 51 -12.47 -20.51 -8.55
N SER A 52 -13.17 -21.61 -8.28
CA SER A 52 -12.68 -22.97 -8.58
C SER A 52 -12.67 -23.26 -10.08
N ALA A 53 -13.67 -22.80 -10.84
CA ALA A 53 -13.72 -22.94 -12.30
C ALA A 53 -12.64 -22.12 -13.03
N SER A 54 -12.32 -20.92 -12.54
CA SER A 54 -11.21 -20.12 -13.11
C SER A 54 -9.84 -20.73 -12.82
N LEU A 55 -9.67 -21.40 -11.67
CA LEU A 55 -8.43 -22.11 -11.34
C LEU A 55 -8.21 -23.33 -12.25
N ASN A 56 -9.28 -24.06 -12.60
CA ASN A 56 -9.21 -25.21 -13.50
C ASN A 56 -8.92 -24.83 -14.97
N GLN A 57 -9.24 -23.61 -15.41
CA GLN A 57 -8.86 -23.12 -16.74
C GLN A 57 -7.38 -22.71 -16.84
N LEU A 58 -6.72 -22.41 -15.71
CA LEU A 58 -5.29 -22.09 -15.67
C LEU A 58 -4.38 -23.34 -15.63
N ILE A 59 -4.94 -24.55 -15.59
CA ILE A 59 -4.20 -25.82 -15.45
C ILE A 59 -4.18 -26.65 -16.76
N GLN A 60 -4.87 -26.23 -17.83
CA GLN A 60 -4.82 -26.96 -19.11
C GLN A 60 -3.70 -26.45 -20.02
N ILE A 61 -2.60 -27.23 -20.08
CA ILE A 61 -1.57 -27.13 -21.12
C ILE A 61 -2.19 -27.57 -22.46
N PRO A 62 -2.06 -26.81 -23.57
CA PRO A 62 -2.51 -27.26 -24.88
C PRO A 62 -1.62 -28.41 -25.41
N PRO A 63 -2.19 -29.42 -26.10
CA PRO A 63 -1.43 -30.56 -26.61
C PRO A 63 -0.47 -30.13 -27.72
N ILE A 64 0.80 -30.53 -27.58
CA ILE A 64 1.86 -30.43 -28.58
C ILE A 64 1.44 -31.20 -29.85
N PRO A 65 1.42 -30.60 -31.05
CA PRO A 65 1.25 -31.36 -32.28
C PRO A 65 2.54 -32.11 -32.59
N LYS A 66 2.45 -33.45 -32.60
CA LYS A 66 3.43 -34.32 -33.25
C LYS A 66 3.24 -34.19 -34.76
N GLU A 67 4.26 -33.71 -35.47
CA GLU A 67 4.54 -34.22 -36.81
C GLU A 67 6.06 -34.20 -37.05
N ILE A 68 6.63 -35.38 -36.91
CA ILE A 68 7.98 -35.74 -37.35
C ILE A 68 7.79 -36.32 -38.75
N LYS A 69 8.48 -35.76 -39.75
CA LYS A 69 8.85 -36.48 -40.97
C LYS A 69 10.36 -36.61 -41.00
N GLU A 70 10.84 -37.83 -40.78
CA GLU A 70 12.22 -38.23 -41.02
C GLU A 70 12.48 -38.33 -42.53
N VAL A 71 13.66 -37.87 -42.97
CA VAL A 71 14.48 -38.60 -43.95
C VAL A 71 15.95 -38.53 -43.52
N ARG A 72 16.58 -39.71 -43.58
CA ARG A 72 17.90 -40.15 -43.11
C ARG A 72 19.12 -39.51 -43.82
N ILE A 73 20.17 -39.25 -43.01
CA ILE A 73 21.59 -39.73 -43.10
C ILE A 73 22.41 -39.24 -44.32
N ASP A 74 23.57 -38.59 -44.21
CA ASP A 74 24.85 -39.13 -43.71
C ASP A 74 25.93 -38.05 -43.38
N SER A 75 26.65 -38.30 -42.27
CA SER A 75 28.11 -38.26 -42.09
C SER A 75 29.01 -37.15 -42.69
N ASN A 76 29.53 -36.22 -41.86
CA ASN A 76 30.97 -36.03 -41.51
C ASN A 76 31.30 -34.62 -40.98
N ILE A 77 32.03 -34.59 -39.87
CA ILE A 77 32.72 -33.47 -39.17
C ILE A 77 34.16 -33.34 -39.79
N PRO A 78 35.01 -32.26 -39.64
CA PRO A 78 34.94 -31.00 -38.86
C PRO A 78 35.31 -29.67 -39.58
N ALA A 79 34.95 -28.57 -38.90
CA ALA A 79 35.61 -27.27 -38.69
C ALA A 79 36.65 -26.69 -39.68
N VAL A 80 36.48 -25.42 -40.06
CA VAL A 80 37.50 -24.33 -40.12
C VAL A 80 36.79 -22.96 -40.32
N VAL A 81 37.27 -21.92 -39.64
CA VAL A 81 36.82 -20.50 -39.70
C VAL A 81 37.66 -19.72 -40.77
N PRO A 82 37.54 -18.39 -40.92
CA PRO A 82 36.79 -17.62 -41.94
C PRO A 82 37.68 -16.96 -43.02
N HIS A 83 37.11 -16.49 -44.14
CA HIS A 83 37.64 -15.38 -44.97
C HIS A 83 36.50 -14.85 -45.85
N SER A 84 36.02 -13.61 -45.68
CA SER A 84 36.53 -12.32 -46.20
C SER A 84 36.46 -12.13 -47.72
N VAL A 85 35.98 -10.94 -48.09
CA VAL A 85 36.22 -10.14 -49.31
C VAL A 85 34.98 -9.87 -50.17
N ALA A 86 34.87 -8.57 -50.49
CA ALA A 86 33.80 -7.81 -51.10
C ALA A 86 33.82 -7.91 -52.66
N PRO A 87 33.52 -6.82 -53.40
CA PRO A 87 32.22 -6.27 -53.77
C PRO A 87 32.02 -6.34 -55.31
N ASN A 88 30.86 -5.90 -55.82
CA ASN A 88 30.68 -5.08 -57.04
C ASN A 88 29.17 -5.02 -57.35
N ASN A 89 28.50 -3.87 -57.26
CA ASN A 89 28.53 -2.71 -58.15
C ASN A 89 27.89 -2.99 -59.52
N SER A 90 26.68 -2.45 -59.76
CA SER A 90 26.33 -1.71 -60.98
C SER A 90 24.84 -1.36 -61.05
N ASN A 91 24.57 -0.05 -61.06
CA ASN A 91 23.76 0.71 -62.02
C ASN A 91 22.36 0.24 -62.45
N ALA A 92 21.38 1.12 -62.26
CA ALA A 92 20.65 1.88 -63.31
C ALA A 92 19.43 2.56 -62.64
N LYS A 93 19.34 3.91 -62.60
CA LYS A 93 18.76 4.83 -63.60
C LYS A 93 17.25 4.60 -63.80
N GLU A 94 16.35 5.59 -63.88
CA GLU A 94 16.32 7.05 -63.77
C GLU A 94 14.85 7.47 -64.05
N TYR A 95 14.55 8.78 -63.88
CA TYR A 95 13.36 9.54 -64.32
C TYR A 95 12.15 9.52 -63.38
N PHE A 96 11.55 10.67 -62.98
CA PHE A 96 11.28 11.87 -63.79
C PHE A 96 11.30 13.18 -62.97
N ASN A 97 11.75 14.26 -63.61
CA ASN A 97 11.86 15.64 -63.15
C ASN A 97 10.53 16.32 -62.82
N SER A 98 10.57 17.35 -61.96
CA SER A 98 10.17 18.69 -62.39
C SER A 98 10.98 19.78 -61.66
N ASP A 99 11.50 20.65 -62.50
CA ASP A 99 12.47 21.74 -62.34
C ASP A 99 11.81 23.00 -61.70
N VAL A 100 12.50 23.74 -60.81
CA VAL A 100 13.25 25.01 -61.06
C VAL A 100 12.32 26.25 -60.96
N GLU A 101 12.61 27.43 -60.38
CA GLU A 101 13.78 28.26 -60.02
C GLU A 101 13.27 29.27 -58.93
N GLY A 102 14.05 30.04 -58.18
CA GLY A 102 15.43 30.46 -58.30
C GLY A 102 15.92 31.09 -56.98
N GLY A 103 17.24 31.28 -56.90
CA GLY A 103 17.97 31.50 -55.65
C GLY A 103 18.11 32.95 -55.18
N THR A 104 18.87 33.10 -54.09
CA THR A 104 20.07 33.96 -53.96
C THR A 104 20.65 33.79 -52.54
N ASP A 105 21.92 33.41 -52.49
CA ASP A 105 23.03 33.81 -51.60
C ASP A 105 22.74 34.31 -50.18
N THR A 106 23.37 33.70 -49.15
CA THR A 106 24.60 34.21 -48.48
C THR A 106 24.88 33.54 -47.12
N GLU A 107 26.17 33.30 -46.88
CA GLU A 107 26.91 33.31 -45.61
C GLU A 107 26.79 32.17 -44.58
N SER A 108 27.72 31.22 -44.77
CA SER A 108 28.68 30.69 -43.78
C SER A 108 28.67 31.25 -42.34
N HIS A 109 28.57 30.35 -41.35
CA HIS A 109 29.59 30.24 -40.29
C HIS A 109 29.70 28.81 -39.75
N SER A 110 30.89 28.26 -39.93
CA SER A 110 31.40 26.98 -39.43
C SER A 110 31.86 27.11 -37.97
N GLY A 111 31.70 26.04 -37.18
CA GLY A 111 32.17 25.99 -35.79
C GLY A 111 32.16 24.58 -35.21
N SER A 112 32.83 23.63 -35.87
CA SER A 112 33.16 22.31 -35.32
C SER A 112 34.21 22.44 -34.21
N PHE A 113 33.95 21.88 -33.02
CA PHE A 113 34.99 21.67 -32.02
C PHE A 113 35.15 20.17 -31.73
N ARG A 114 36.33 19.66 -32.06
CA ARG A 114 36.77 18.27 -31.88
C ARG A 114 37.26 18.04 -30.45
N TYR A 115 36.97 16.82 -29.99
CA TYR A 115 37.46 16.20 -28.76
C TYR A 115 38.98 16.04 -28.76
N TYR A 116 39.62 16.39 -27.64
CA TYR A 116 40.92 15.85 -27.25
C TYR A 116 40.71 14.69 -26.29
N ALA A 117 41.20 13.50 -26.67
CA ALA A 117 41.31 12.35 -25.80
C ALA A 117 42.53 12.51 -24.87
N LYS A 118 42.36 12.14 -23.60
CA LYS A 118 43.45 11.75 -22.72
C LYS A 118 43.00 10.54 -21.91
N GLU A 119 43.74 9.45 -22.08
CA GLU A 119 43.63 8.21 -21.33
C GLU A 119 43.98 8.41 -19.85
N GLY A 120 43.32 7.62 -19.00
CA GLY A 120 43.54 7.59 -17.56
C GLY A 120 42.43 6.81 -16.88
N GLU A 121 42.61 5.50 -16.77
CA GLU A 121 41.72 4.53 -16.12
C GLU A 121 41.33 4.93 -14.69
N LYS A 122 40.04 4.82 -14.38
CA LYS A 122 39.49 4.29 -13.12
C LYS A 122 37.99 4.04 -13.29
N SER A 123 37.61 2.78 -13.21
CA SER A 123 36.26 2.25 -13.36
C SER A 123 35.36 2.68 -12.19
N HIS A 124 34.50 3.67 -12.44
CA HIS A 124 33.26 3.85 -11.70
C HIS A 124 32.10 3.69 -12.67
N ALA A 125 31.31 2.64 -12.46
CA ALA A 125 30.10 2.37 -13.22
C ALA A 125 29.10 3.50 -12.97
N TYR A 126 29.09 4.49 -13.87
CA TYR A 126 28.02 5.47 -13.94
C TYR A 126 26.75 4.75 -14.37
N GLN A 127 25.77 4.71 -13.47
CA GLN A 127 24.41 4.33 -13.81
C GLN A 127 23.91 5.29 -14.91
N ILE A 128 23.56 4.72 -16.05
CA ILE A 128 22.88 5.42 -17.14
C ILE A 128 21.58 6.01 -16.56
N PRO A 129 21.27 7.31 -16.77
CA PRO A 129 19.99 7.84 -16.34
C PRO A 129 18.90 7.11 -17.14
N VAL A 130 18.05 6.35 -16.45
CA VAL A 130 16.85 5.76 -17.04
C VAL A 130 16.05 6.92 -17.65
N GLN A 131 15.94 6.93 -18.99
CA GLN A 131 15.12 7.91 -19.69
C GLN A 131 13.73 7.92 -19.06
N SER A 132 13.18 9.12 -18.83
CA SER A 132 11.84 9.25 -18.25
C SER A 132 10.87 8.41 -19.07
N PRO A 133 10.02 7.54 -18.45
CA PRO A 133 9.00 6.74 -19.15
C PRO A 133 7.97 7.59 -19.91
N LEU A 134 8.12 8.91 -19.82
CA LEU A 134 7.20 9.91 -20.32
C LEU A 134 7.76 10.70 -21.51
N THR A 135 8.96 10.35 -21.98
CA THR A 135 9.58 10.97 -23.16
C THR A 135 8.71 10.68 -24.39
N GLY A 136 8.26 11.73 -25.09
CA GLY A 136 7.46 11.64 -26.32
C GLY A 136 5.92 11.61 -26.15
N LEU A 137 5.40 11.88 -24.94
CA LEU A 137 3.96 11.94 -24.67
C LEU A 137 3.42 13.40 -24.73
N PRO A 138 2.12 13.62 -25.03
CA PRO A 138 1.51 14.95 -25.11
C PRO A 138 1.47 15.71 -23.76
N GLU A 139 1.14 17.01 -23.85
CA GLU A 139 1.29 18.10 -22.86
C GLU A 139 1.42 17.74 -21.36
N MET A 140 2.38 18.44 -20.74
CA MET A 140 2.55 18.49 -19.28
C MET A 140 1.26 19.03 -18.65
N SER A 141 0.77 18.39 -17.59
CA SER A 141 -0.53 18.76 -17.00
C SER A 141 -0.52 20.20 -16.47
N TYR A 142 -1.68 20.87 -16.52
CA TYR A 142 -1.89 22.19 -15.91
C TYR A 142 -1.67 22.21 -14.39
N LEU A 143 -1.63 21.04 -13.74
CA LEU A 143 -1.35 20.91 -12.31
C LEU A 143 0.16 21.01 -12.01
N GLY A 144 1.03 21.12 -13.02
CA GLY A 144 2.47 21.26 -12.85
C GLY A 144 3.21 19.94 -12.62
N TRP A 145 2.53 18.80 -12.72
CA TRP A 145 3.11 17.46 -12.57
C TRP A 145 2.31 16.41 -13.34
N GLY A 146 3.00 15.37 -13.83
CA GLY A 146 2.37 14.28 -14.56
C GLY A 146 1.85 14.69 -15.95
N HIS A 147 1.34 13.69 -16.68
CA HIS A 147 0.83 13.87 -18.05
C HIS A 147 -0.69 13.87 -18.07
N TRP A 148 -1.25 14.71 -18.93
CA TRP A 148 -2.67 14.63 -19.27
C TRP A 148 -2.83 13.60 -20.40
N PHE A 149 -3.51 12.50 -20.12
CA PHE A 149 -3.84 11.49 -21.12
C PHE A 149 -5.27 11.70 -21.61
N THR A 150 -5.48 11.57 -22.91
CA THR A 150 -6.83 11.51 -23.48
C THR A 150 -7.45 10.13 -23.25
N LEU A 151 -8.78 10.03 -23.34
CA LEU A 151 -9.46 8.74 -23.30
C LEU A 151 -8.97 7.83 -24.44
N ARG A 152 -8.71 8.42 -25.61
CA ARG A 152 -8.20 7.70 -26.77
C ARG A 152 -6.81 7.10 -26.52
N ASP A 153 -5.92 7.83 -25.86
CA ASP A 153 -4.58 7.33 -25.50
C ASP A 153 -4.69 6.07 -24.64
N LEU A 154 -5.56 6.12 -23.62
CA LEU A 154 -5.73 5.01 -22.67
C LEU A 154 -6.53 3.85 -23.26
N ASP A 155 -7.47 4.12 -24.17
CA ASP A 155 -8.21 3.10 -24.91
C ASP A 155 -7.26 2.29 -25.81
N VAL A 156 -6.41 2.96 -26.58
CA VAL A 156 -5.38 2.30 -27.40
C VAL A 156 -4.40 1.53 -26.52
N ALA A 157 -3.89 2.16 -25.46
CA ALA A 157 -2.90 1.54 -24.58
C ALA A 157 -3.40 0.26 -23.90
N THR A 158 -4.70 0.14 -23.67
CA THR A 158 -5.33 -1.01 -22.99
C THR A 158 -6.01 -2.00 -23.95
N ASN A 159 -5.84 -1.80 -25.27
CA ASN A 159 -6.59 -2.54 -26.30
C ASN A 159 -8.11 -2.52 -26.03
N ARG A 160 -8.67 -1.31 -25.98
CA ARG A 160 -10.10 -1.03 -25.70
C ARG A 160 -10.55 -1.56 -24.34
N PHE A 161 -9.73 -1.38 -23.31
CA PHE A 161 -9.98 -1.88 -21.95
C PHE A 161 -10.32 -3.39 -21.93
N SER A 162 -9.56 -4.19 -22.69
CA SER A 162 -9.78 -5.63 -22.81
C SER A 162 -9.76 -6.32 -21.44
N LYS A 163 -10.63 -7.33 -21.27
CA LYS A 163 -10.66 -8.15 -20.05
C LYS A 163 -9.35 -8.91 -19.81
N GLU A 164 -8.63 -9.23 -20.87
CA GLU A 164 -7.32 -9.90 -20.80
C GLU A 164 -6.25 -9.02 -20.15
N ASN A 165 -6.45 -7.70 -20.18
CA ASN A 165 -5.54 -6.74 -19.57
C ASN A 165 -5.91 -6.40 -18.12
N VAL A 166 -6.93 -7.01 -17.52
CA VAL A 166 -7.32 -6.70 -16.14
C VAL A 166 -6.29 -7.27 -15.16
N LEU A 167 -5.68 -6.38 -14.38
CA LEU A 167 -4.77 -6.70 -13.27
C LEU A 167 -5.53 -6.92 -11.96
N GLY A 168 -6.64 -6.21 -11.78
CA GLY A 168 -7.47 -6.31 -10.59
C GLY A 168 -8.78 -5.52 -10.70
N GLU A 169 -9.79 -5.95 -9.97
CA GLU A 169 -11.12 -5.32 -9.91
C GLU A 169 -11.58 -5.21 -8.45
N GLY A 170 -12.09 -4.05 -8.06
CA GLY A 170 -12.56 -3.79 -6.70
C GLY A 170 -13.62 -2.69 -6.65
N GLY A 171 -14.07 -2.34 -5.44
CA GLY A 171 -15.12 -1.34 -5.23
C GLY A 171 -14.78 0.06 -5.74
N TYR A 172 -13.49 0.34 -5.96
CA TYR A 172 -12.95 1.63 -6.37
C TYR A 172 -12.69 1.73 -7.88
N GLY A 173 -12.73 0.62 -8.62
CA GLY A 173 -12.30 0.64 -10.00
C GLY A 173 -11.84 -0.70 -10.56
N VAL A 174 -11.48 -0.66 -11.83
CA VAL A 174 -10.76 -1.74 -12.52
C VAL A 174 -9.38 -1.23 -12.91
N VAL A 175 -8.35 -2.01 -12.62
CA VAL A 175 -6.96 -1.71 -13.00
C VAL A 175 -6.59 -2.54 -14.21
N TYR A 176 -6.16 -1.87 -15.27
CA TYR A 176 -5.73 -2.49 -16.52
C TYR A 176 -4.21 -2.37 -16.69
N ARG A 177 -3.58 -3.41 -17.21
CA ARG A 177 -2.27 -3.30 -17.83
C ARG A 177 -2.41 -2.56 -19.15
N GLY A 178 -1.51 -1.63 -19.41
CA GLY A 178 -1.45 -0.93 -20.69
C GLY A 178 -0.02 -0.76 -21.17
N GLN A 179 0.11 -0.46 -22.45
CA GLN A 179 1.36 -0.05 -23.07
C GLN A 179 1.13 1.29 -23.78
N LEU A 180 1.79 2.35 -23.32
CA LEU A 180 1.73 3.65 -23.96
C LEU A 180 2.36 3.61 -25.35
N ILE A 181 2.08 4.61 -26.19
CA ILE A 181 2.57 4.68 -27.58
C ILE A 181 4.11 4.64 -27.69
N ASN A 182 4.81 5.11 -26.64
CA ASN A 182 6.26 5.07 -26.56
C ASN A 182 6.82 3.72 -26.04
N GLY A 183 5.97 2.71 -25.89
CA GLY A 183 6.34 1.37 -25.43
C GLY A 183 6.33 1.17 -23.90
N THR A 184 6.14 2.24 -23.13
CA THR A 184 6.15 2.19 -21.65
C THR A 184 4.97 1.39 -21.12
N GLN A 185 5.26 0.40 -20.28
CA GLN A 185 4.21 -0.35 -19.56
C GLN A 185 3.66 0.46 -18.38
N VAL A 186 2.34 0.47 -18.26
CA VAL A 186 1.60 1.24 -17.24
C VAL A 186 0.48 0.42 -16.62
N ALA A 187 0.07 0.81 -15.42
CA ALA A 187 -1.16 0.36 -14.79
C ALA A 187 -2.19 1.49 -14.81
N ILE A 188 -3.33 1.27 -15.46
CA ILE A 188 -4.39 2.25 -15.67
C ILE A 188 -5.57 1.89 -14.77
N LYS A 189 -5.76 2.65 -13.69
CA LYS A 189 -6.90 2.50 -12.77
C LYS A 189 -8.07 3.33 -13.29
N LYS A 190 -9.07 2.65 -13.85
CA LYS A 190 -10.33 3.24 -14.28
C LYS A 190 -11.31 3.24 -13.09
N LEU A 191 -11.64 4.43 -12.60
CA LEU A 191 -12.50 4.57 -11.42
C LEU A 191 -13.96 4.33 -11.80
N LEU A 192 -14.66 3.52 -10.99
CA LEU A 192 -16.09 3.27 -11.19
C LEU A 192 -16.90 4.43 -10.62
N ASN A 193 -17.69 5.10 -11.47
CA ASN A 193 -18.48 6.25 -11.06
C ASN A 193 -19.84 5.85 -10.45
N ASN A 194 -19.79 5.20 -9.29
CA ASN A 194 -20.98 4.91 -8.50
C ASN A 194 -21.35 6.15 -7.67
N LEU A 195 -22.52 6.75 -7.92
CA LEU A 195 -23.07 7.86 -7.10
C LEU A 195 -22.12 9.07 -6.94
N GLY A 196 -21.29 9.38 -7.95
CA GLY A 196 -20.34 10.50 -7.91
C GLY A 196 -19.07 10.25 -7.09
N GLN A 197 -18.85 9.02 -6.61
CA GLN A 197 -17.71 8.65 -5.78
C GLN A 197 -16.36 8.74 -6.53
N ALA A 198 -16.35 8.48 -7.85
CA ALA A 198 -15.13 8.50 -8.65
C ALA A 198 -14.42 9.87 -8.63
N GLU A 199 -15.15 10.98 -8.69
CA GLU A 199 -14.57 12.33 -8.64
C GLU A 199 -13.86 12.58 -7.31
N LYS A 200 -14.48 12.14 -6.21
CA LYS A 200 -13.93 12.33 -4.86
C LYS A 200 -12.67 11.51 -4.66
N GLU A 201 -12.66 10.26 -5.09
CA GLU A 201 -11.49 9.38 -5.01
C GLU A 201 -10.37 9.84 -5.92
N PHE A 202 -10.71 10.23 -7.15
CA PHE A 202 -9.78 10.81 -8.10
C PHE A 202 -9.05 12.00 -7.48
N ARG A 203 -9.78 12.98 -6.97
CA ARG A 203 -9.18 14.18 -6.38
C ARG A 203 -8.32 13.83 -5.18
N VAL A 204 -8.78 12.96 -4.29
CA VAL A 204 -8.01 12.52 -3.13
C VAL A 204 -6.68 11.90 -3.56
N GLU A 205 -6.70 11.00 -4.54
CA GLU A 205 -5.52 10.27 -4.96
C GLU A 205 -4.52 11.20 -5.68
N VAL A 206 -5.00 12.06 -6.58
CA VAL A 206 -4.21 13.10 -7.25
C VAL A 206 -3.57 14.08 -6.25
N GLU A 207 -4.32 14.53 -5.25
CA GLU A 207 -3.85 15.49 -4.25
C GLU A 207 -2.87 14.83 -3.25
N ALA A 208 -3.07 13.56 -2.92
CA ALA A 208 -2.24 12.84 -1.95
C ALA A 208 -0.89 12.36 -2.51
N ILE A 209 -0.87 11.75 -3.71
CA ILE A 209 0.33 11.08 -4.24
C ILE A 209 0.95 11.80 -5.44
N GLY A 210 0.31 12.85 -5.93
CA GLY A 210 0.66 13.43 -7.22
C GLY A 210 2.09 13.95 -7.33
N HIS A 211 2.45 14.80 -6.37
CA HIS A 211 3.79 15.38 -6.26
C HIS A 211 4.76 14.50 -5.48
N VAL A 212 4.27 13.38 -4.93
CA VAL A 212 5.08 12.50 -4.09
C VAL A 212 5.94 11.59 -4.97
N ARG A 213 7.22 11.49 -4.60
CA ARG A 213 8.21 10.65 -5.27
C ARG A 213 9.06 9.93 -4.24
N HIS A 214 8.96 8.61 -4.21
CA HIS A 214 9.76 7.75 -3.36
C HIS A 214 9.92 6.37 -4.02
N LYS A 215 11.11 5.76 -3.91
CA LYS A 215 11.41 4.47 -4.56
C LYS A 215 10.50 3.31 -4.13
N ASN A 216 9.95 3.38 -2.91
CA ASN A 216 9.03 2.40 -2.34
C ASN A 216 7.55 2.84 -2.41
N LEU A 217 7.21 3.79 -3.28
CA LEU A 217 5.83 4.18 -3.59
C LEU A 217 5.61 3.97 -5.09
N VAL A 218 4.43 3.48 -5.47
CA VAL A 218 4.05 3.40 -6.89
C VAL A 218 3.84 4.82 -7.41
N ARG A 219 4.59 5.17 -8.45
CA ARG A 219 4.58 6.50 -9.04
C ARG A 219 3.33 6.73 -9.88
N LEU A 220 2.55 7.76 -9.53
CA LEU A 220 1.52 8.32 -10.40
C LEU A 220 2.19 9.13 -11.53
N LEU A 221 1.98 8.67 -12.77
CA LEU A 221 2.57 9.21 -13.99
C LEU A 221 1.70 10.29 -14.63
N GLY A 222 0.38 10.18 -14.48
CA GLY A 222 -0.59 11.11 -15.03
C GLY A 222 -2.01 10.63 -14.84
N TYR A 223 -2.94 11.28 -15.52
CA TYR A 223 -4.37 11.03 -15.36
C TYR A 223 -5.16 11.36 -16.63
N CYS A 224 -6.40 10.87 -16.68
CA CYS A 224 -7.38 11.22 -17.71
C CYS A 224 -8.66 11.74 -17.04
N VAL A 225 -9.11 12.93 -17.49
CA VAL A 225 -10.34 13.58 -17.07
C VAL A 225 -11.12 13.96 -18.34
N GLU A 226 -12.01 13.07 -18.79
CA GLU A 226 -12.84 13.30 -19.97
C GLU A 226 -14.28 12.89 -19.70
N GLY A 227 -15.21 13.86 -19.79
CA GLY A 227 -16.61 13.66 -19.44
C GLY A 227 -16.76 13.08 -18.02
N THR A 228 -17.39 11.91 -17.92
CA THR A 228 -17.56 11.17 -16.65
C THR A 228 -16.42 10.19 -16.35
N GLN A 229 -15.44 10.06 -17.24
CA GLN A 229 -14.32 9.15 -17.07
C GLN A 229 -13.25 9.79 -16.18
N ARG A 230 -12.84 9.06 -15.15
CA ARG A 230 -11.71 9.37 -14.30
C ARG A 230 -10.77 8.18 -14.29
N MET A 231 -9.53 8.40 -14.73
CA MET A 231 -8.51 7.36 -14.76
C MET A 231 -7.19 7.89 -14.24
N LEU A 232 -6.47 7.02 -13.55
CA LEU A 232 -5.14 7.28 -13.00
C LEU A 232 -4.14 6.35 -13.67
N VAL A 233 -3.01 6.89 -14.11
CA VAL A 233 -1.97 6.15 -14.83
C VAL A 233 -0.74 6.04 -13.95
N TYR A 234 -0.41 4.82 -13.56
CA TYR A 234 0.72 4.47 -12.70
C TYR A 234 1.83 3.78 -13.48
N GLU A 235 3.04 3.79 -12.93
CA GLU A 235 4.06 2.82 -13.34
C GLU A 235 3.54 1.38 -13.16
N TYR A 236 3.86 0.50 -14.09
CA TYR A 236 3.57 -0.93 -13.94
C TYR A 236 4.65 -1.60 -13.08
N VAL A 237 4.22 -2.37 -12.09
CA VAL A 237 5.10 -3.13 -11.19
C VAL A 237 4.81 -4.61 -11.42
N ASN A 238 5.84 -5.36 -11.84
CA ASN A 238 5.68 -6.57 -12.64
C ASN A 238 5.93 -7.89 -11.92
N ASN A 239 5.89 -7.92 -10.58
CA ASN A 239 6.08 -9.15 -9.80
C ASN A 239 4.95 -9.38 -8.78
N GLY A 240 3.73 -8.94 -9.12
CA GLY A 240 2.54 -9.11 -8.30
C GLY A 240 2.57 -8.30 -6.99
N ASN A 241 1.82 -8.77 -5.99
CA ASN A 241 1.74 -8.16 -4.66
C ASN A 241 2.10 -9.14 -3.55
N LEU A 242 2.38 -8.62 -2.35
CA LEU A 242 2.80 -9.43 -1.21
C LEU A 242 1.77 -10.49 -0.81
N GLU A 243 0.48 -10.21 -0.92
CA GLU A 243 -0.61 -11.16 -0.62
C GLU A 243 -0.50 -12.42 -1.51
N GLN A 244 -0.28 -12.23 -2.81
CA GLN A 244 -0.13 -13.32 -3.78
C GLN A 244 1.10 -14.20 -3.49
N TRP A 245 2.17 -13.59 -2.98
CA TRP A 245 3.39 -14.29 -2.60
C TRP A 245 3.27 -15.04 -1.27
N LEU A 246 2.50 -14.53 -0.31
CA LEU A 246 2.31 -15.17 1.00
C LEU A 246 1.25 -16.28 0.94
N HIS A 247 0.16 -16.07 0.21
CA HIS A 247 -1.03 -16.95 0.26
C HIS A 247 -1.18 -17.86 -0.97
N GLY A 248 -0.07 -18.08 -1.69
CA GLY A 248 0.07 -19.23 -2.57
C GLY A 248 -0.18 -19.01 -4.05
N ALA A 249 -0.62 -17.82 -4.47
CA ALA A 249 -0.83 -17.52 -5.89
C ALA A 249 0.48 -17.52 -6.71
N MET A 250 1.62 -17.24 -6.05
CA MET A 250 2.96 -17.27 -6.67
C MET A 250 3.78 -18.53 -6.35
N THR A 251 3.17 -19.58 -5.81
CA THR A 251 3.88 -20.82 -5.40
C THR A 251 4.71 -21.48 -6.49
N HIS A 252 4.29 -21.37 -7.76
CA HIS A 252 5.01 -21.86 -8.92
C HIS A 252 6.32 -21.12 -9.20
N HIS A 253 6.55 -19.95 -8.60
CA HIS A 253 7.80 -19.20 -8.62
C HIS A 253 8.66 -19.39 -7.36
N GLY A 254 8.20 -20.23 -6.43
CA GLY A 254 8.85 -20.46 -5.13
C GLY A 254 8.18 -19.68 -3.99
N ALA A 255 8.80 -19.76 -2.80
CA ALA A 255 8.35 -19.04 -1.61
C ALA A 255 9.31 -17.89 -1.27
N LEU A 256 8.77 -16.82 -0.68
CA LEU A 256 9.61 -15.73 -0.18
C LEU A 256 10.49 -16.21 0.98
N THR A 257 11.80 -16.07 0.83
CA THR A 257 12.77 -16.28 1.92
C THR A 257 12.55 -15.27 3.04
N TRP A 258 13.05 -15.59 4.24
CA TRP A 258 13.00 -14.66 5.36
C TRP A 258 13.63 -13.29 5.03
N GLU A 259 14.78 -13.30 4.36
CA GLU A 259 15.51 -12.10 3.97
C GLU A 259 14.70 -11.24 3.00
N ALA A 260 14.04 -11.87 2.01
CA ALA A 260 13.16 -11.18 1.08
C ALA A 260 11.98 -10.55 1.80
N ARG A 261 11.33 -11.27 2.73
CA ARG A 261 10.22 -10.73 3.54
C ARG A 261 10.67 -9.53 4.37
N ILE A 262 11.82 -9.60 5.03
CA ILE A 262 12.36 -8.47 5.79
C ILE A 262 12.73 -7.29 4.89
N LYS A 263 13.31 -7.52 3.71
CA LYS A 263 13.60 -6.48 2.70
C LYS A 263 12.32 -5.74 2.28
N ILE A 264 11.26 -6.49 1.99
CA ILE A 264 9.94 -5.95 1.62
C ILE A 264 9.37 -5.09 2.75
N LEU A 265 9.35 -5.62 3.98
CA LEU A 265 8.85 -4.90 5.16
C LEU A 265 9.63 -3.60 5.42
N LEU A 266 10.96 -3.62 5.27
CA LEU A 266 11.81 -2.43 5.38
C LEU A 266 11.49 -1.39 4.30
N GLY A 267 11.28 -1.81 3.06
CA GLY A 267 10.87 -0.93 1.96
C GLY A 267 9.53 -0.23 2.25
N THR A 268 8.53 -1.00 2.69
CA THR A 268 7.21 -0.49 3.09
C THR A 268 7.31 0.46 4.28
N ALA A 269 8.09 0.11 5.31
CA ALA A 269 8.28 0.96 6.48
C ALA A 269 8.94 2.30 6.13
N ARG A 270 9.92 2.30 5.21
CA ARG A 270 10.58 3.52 4.72
C ARG A 270 9.62 4.42 3.94
N ALA A 271 8.76 3.84 3.09
CA ALA A 271 7.72 4.59 2.40
C ALA A 271 6.73 5.25 3.37
N LEU A 272 6.23 4.51 4.36
CA LEU A 272 5.32 5.05 5.37
C LEU A 272 5.99 6.14 6.23
N ALA A 273 7.25 5.94 6.63
CA ALA A 273 8.01 6.97 7.34
C ALA A 273 8.13 8.25 6.49
N TYR A 274 8.37 8.13 5.20
CA TYR A 274 8.37 9.28 4.29
C TYR A 274 7.01 10.00 4.28
N LEU A 275 5.91 9.28 4.11
CA LEU A 275 4.56 9.86 4.05
C LEU A 275 4.12 10.55 5.35
N HIS A 276 4.56 10.04 6.51
CA HIS A 276 4.13 10.52 7.83
C HIS A 276 5.06 11.57 8.42
N GLU A 277 6.34 11.59 8.04
CA GLU A 277 7.38 12.35 8.74
C GLU A 277 8.19 13.28 7.84
N ALA A 278 8.25 13.03 6.53
CA ALA A 278 9.11 13.78 5.60
C ALA A 278 8.35 14.77 4.68
N ILE A 279 7.02 14.71 4.66
CA ILE A 279 6.18 15.57 3.82
C ILE A 279 5.10 16.28 4.66
N GLU A 280 4.72 17.48 4.22
CA GLU A 280 3.67 18.29 4.82
C GLU A 280 2.74 18.81 3.70
N PRO A 281 1.41 18.59 3.79
CA PRO A 281 0.71 17.84 4.83
C PRO A 281 1.08 16.35 4.84
N LYS A 282 1.01 15.73 6.03
CA LYS A 282 1.23 14.28 6.17
C LYS A 282 0.18 13.53 5.37
N VAL A 283 0.56 12.41 4.76
CA VAL A 283 -0.36 11.53 4.04
C VAL A 283 -0.62 10.27 4.88
N VAL A 284 -1.86 10.08 5.33
CA VAL A 284 -2.30 8.83 5.97
C VAL A 284 -2.92 7.95 4.89
N HIS A 285 -2.33 6.77 4.66
CA HIS A 285 -2.70 5.86 3.57
C HIS A 285 -4.06 5.19 3.81
N ARG A 286 -4.31 4.76 5.05
CA ARG A 286 -5.58 4.22 5.57
C ARG A 286 -5.99 2.82 5.08
N ASP A 287 -5.36 2.31 4.02
CA ASP A 287 -5.56 0.92 3.54
C ASP A 287 -4.25 0.17 3.32
N ILE A 288 -3.37 0.18 4.32
CA ILE A 288 -2.13 -0.62 4.30
C ILE A 288 -2.49 -2.09 4.53
N LYS A 289 -2.14 -2.94 3.57
CA LYS A 289 -2.34 -4.39 3.56
C LYS A 289 -1.40 -5.05 2.55
N SER A 290 -1.21 -6.36 2.63
CA SER A 290 -0.33 -7.11 1.72
C SER A 290 -0.72 -6.98 0.24
N SER A 291 -2.01 -6.91 -0.10
CA SER A 291 -2.47 -6.74 -1.49
C SER A 291 -2.17 -5.35 -2.09
N ASN A 292 -1.89 -4.35 -1.25
CA ASN A 292 -1.51 -2.99 -1.67
C ASN A 292 0.01 -2.75 -1.63
N ILE A 293 0.80 -3.80 -1.41
CA ILE A 293 2.27 -3.76 -1.45
C ILE A 293 2.71 -4.54 -2.69
N LEU A 294 2.98 -3.82 -3.78
CA LEU A 294 3.45 -4.40 -5.03
C LEU A 294 4.95 -4.67 -4.97
N LEU A 295 5.41 -5.67 -5.71
CA LEU A 295 6.81 -6.08 -5.75
C LEU A 295 7.35 -5.96 -7.19
N ASP A 296 8.56 -5.44 -7.34
CA ASP A 296 9.31 -5.54 -8.60
C ASP A 296 10.08 -6.87 -8.69
N GLU A 297 10.76 -7.11 -9.82
CA GLU A 297 11.54 -8.33 -10.08
C GLU A 297 12.64 -8.56 -9.04
N GLU A 298 13.19 -7.50 -8.45
CA GLU A 298 14.18 -7.59 -7.39
C GLU A 298 13.57 -7.67 -5.98
N PHE A 299 12.26 -7.85 -5.85
CA PHE A 299 11.52 -7.89 -4.57
C PHE A 299 11.66 -6.60 -3.75
N ASN A 300 11.79 -5.44 -4.39
CA ASN A 300 11.60 -4.17 -3.71
C ASN A 300 10.10 -3.87 -3.59
N ALA A 301 9.69 -3.46 -2.39
CA ALA A 301 8.30 -3.11 -2.11
C ALA A 301 7.94 -1.73 -2.64
N LYS A 302 6.75 -1.60 -3.24
CA LYS A 302 6.12 -0.33 -3.61
C LYS A 302 4.68 -0.28 -3.09
N ILE A 303 4.36 0.70 -2.24
CA ILE A 303 2.98 0.89 -1.76
C ILE A 303 2.13 1.50 -2.87
N SER A 304 0.95 0.92 -3.08
CA SER A 304 -0.04 1.32 -4.08
C SER A 304 -1.40 1.62 -3.45
N ASP A 305 -2.31 2.18 -4.26
CA ASP A 305 -3.73 2.42 -3.95
C ASP A 305 -3.98 3.46 -2.85
N PHE A 306 -3.88 4.72 -3.24
CA PHE A 306 -4.09 5.88 -2.37
C PHE A 306 -5.54 6.38 -2.40
N GLY A 307 -6.49 5.61 -2.96
CA GLY A 307 -7.89 6.04 -3.11
C GLY A 307 -8.61 6.35 -1.80
N LEU A 308 -8.13 5.80 -0.68
CA LEU A 308 -8.67 6.06 0.66
C LEU A 308 -7.88 7.10 1.47
N ALA A 309 -6.77 7.58 0.93
CA ALA A 309 -5.80 8.40 1.66
C ALA A 309 -6.41 9.71 2.18
N LYS A 310 -5.75 10.29 3.19
CA LYS A 310 -6.13 11.57 3.79
C LYS A 310 -4.91 12.42 4.09
N LEU A 311 -5.04 13.72 3.82
CA LEU A 311 -4.07 14.73 4.18
C LEU A 311 -4.31 15.19 5.61
N LEU A 312 -3.36 14.92 6.51
CA LEU A 312 -3.35 15.40 7.88
C LEU A 312 -2.47 16.66 7.94
N GLY A 313 -3.12 17.82 8.00
CA GLY A 313 -2.43 19.11 8.00
C GLY A 313 -1.72 19.45 9.31
N ALA A 314 -0.75 20.36 9.22
CA ALA A 314 0.08 20.83 10.31
C ALA A 314 -0.72 21.17 11.58
N GLY A 315 -0.20 20.70 12.73
CA GLY A 315 -0.78 20.96 14.05
C GLY A 315 -2.05 20.18 14.38
N LYS A 316 -2.63 19.42 13.44
CA LYS A 316 -3.76 18.53 13.72
C LYS A 316 -3.28 17.18 14.25
N SER A 317 -3.91 16.68 15.31
CA SER A 317 -3.62 15.37 15.87
C SER A 317 -4.37 14.22 15.20
N HIS A 318 -5.50 14.52 14.54
CA HIS A 318 -6.34 13.54 13.87
C HIS A 318 -7.27 14.18 12.83
N ILE A 319 -7.91 13.32 12.03
CA ILE A 319 -8.96 13.65 11.07
C ILE A 319 -10.20 12.87 11.46
N THR A 320 -11.32 13.55 11.70
CA THR A 320 -12.61 12.89 11.87
C THR A 320 -13.16 12.50 10.50
N THR A 321 -13.32 11.21 10.26
CA THR A 321 -13.83 10.68 8.99
C THR A 321 -14.63 9.40 9.22
N ARG A 322 -15.53 9.06 8.28
CA ARG A 322 -16.21 7.75 8.27
C ARG A 322 -15.15 6.64 8.37
N VAL A 323 -15.41 5.57 9.09
CA VAL A 323 -14.49 4.42 9.11
C VAL A 323 -14.51 3.70 7.75
N MET A 324 -13.33 3.56 7.17
CA MET A 324 -13.02 2.82 5.94
C MET A 324 -11.63 2.19 6.09
N GLY A 325 -11.39 1.10 5.36
CA GLY A 325 -10.18 0.29 5.39
C GLY A 325 -10.54 -1.19 5.32
N THR A 326 -9.53 -2.05 5.20
CA THR A 326 -9.74 -3.50 5.09
C THR A 326 -9.85 -4.16 6.47
N PHE A 327 -10.93 -4.91 6.70
CA PHE A 327 -11.15 -5.64 7.96
C PHE A 327 -9.96 -6.56 8.28
N GLY A 328 -9.57 -6.62 9.55
CA GLY A 328 -8.33 -7.27 10.00
C GLY A 328 -7.12 -6.34 10.10
N TYR A 329 -7.06 -5.30 9.26
CA TYR A 329 -5.96 -4.30 9.27
C TYR A 329 -6.34 -2.98 9.94
N VAL A 330 -7.63 -2.69 10.12
CA VAL A 330 -8.11 -1.44 10.71
C VAL A 330 -7.74 -1.35 12.18
N ALA A 331 -7.16 -0.22 12.58
CA ALA A 331 -6.80 0.05 13.97
C ALA A 331 -8.04 0.18 14.89
N PRO A 332 -8.02 -0.38 16.11
CA PRO A 332 -9.19 -0.48 16.97
C PRO A 332 -9.74 0.88 17.41
N GLU A 333 -8.88 1.84 17.74
CA GLU A 333 -9.28 3.19 18.14
C GLU A 333 -9.98 3.93 17.00
N TYR A 334 -9.47 3.77 15.77
CA TYR A 334 -10.06 4.39 14.59
C TYR A 334 -11.40 3.73 14.25
N ALA A 335 -11.50 2.40 14.36
CA ALA A 335 -12.77 1.68 14.19
C ALA A 335 -13.84 2.13 15.18
N ASN A 336 -13.45 2.40 16.43
CA ASN A 336 -14.38 2.78 17.50
C ASN A 336 -14.78 4.26 17.48
N THR A 337 -13.87 5.14 17.06
CA THR A 337 -14.05 6.60 17.22
C THR A 337 -14.19 7.38 15.91
N GLY A 338 -13.75 6.80 14.79
CA GLY A 338 -13.64 7.51 13.51
C GLY A 338 -12.52 8.55 13.46
N LEU A 339 -11.67 8.63 14.49
CA LEU A 339 -10.51 9.52 14.53
C LEU A 339 -9.32 8.84 13.85
N LEU A 340 -8.93 9.36 12.69
CA LEU A 340 -7.83 8.84 11.87
C LEU A 340 -6.56 9.65 12.10
N ASN A 341 -5.43 8.98 12.27
CA ASN A 341 -4.10 9.59 12.29
C ASN A 341 -3.05 8.62 11.71
N GLU A 342 -1.78 9.03 11.68
CA GLU A 342 -0.69 8.19 11.17
C GLU A 342 -0.51 6.88 11.96
N LYS A 343 -0.92 6.84 13.23
CA LYS A 343 -0.81 5.63 14.07
C LYS A 343 -1.79 4.54 13.63
N SER A 344 -2.83 4.88 12.87
CA SER A 344 -3.71 3.89 12.25
C SER A 344 -2.96 3.10 11.16
N ASP A 345 -2.14 3.76 10.34
CA ASP A 345 -1.27 3.07 9.36
C ASP A 345 -0.18 2.23 10.04
N VAL A 346 0.36 2.70 11.18
CA VAL A 346 1.33 1.94 11.98
C VAL A 346 0.72 0.60 12.43
N TYR A 347 -0.54 0.61 12.90
CA TYR A 347 -1.24 -0.62 13.28
C TYR A 347 -1.40 -1.56 12.09
N SER A 348 -1.90 -1.06 10.97
CA SER A 348 -2.08 -1.85 9.75
C SER A 348 -0.76 -2.45 9.26
N PHE A 349 0.33 -1.69 9.31
CA PHE A 349 1.67 -2.20 9.01
C PHE A 349 2.13 -3.27 10.00
N GLY A 350 1.81 -3.13 11.29
CA GLY A 350 2.04 -4.16 12.29
C GLY A 350 1.38 -5.50 11.91
N VAL A 351 0.13 -5.46 11.42
CA VAL A 351 -0.57 -6.64 10.90
C VAL A 351 0.15 -7.24 9.69
N VAL A 352 0.62 -6.40 8.75
CA VAL A 352 1.41 -6.86 7.59
C VAL A 352 2.72 -7.55 8.02
N ILE A 353 3.41 -7.06 9.07
CA ILE A 353 4.58 -7.76 9.60
C ILE A 353 4.19 -9.17 10.09
N LEU A 354 3.07 -9.30 10.80
CA LEU A 354 2.61 -10.60 11.30
C LEU A 354 2.22 -11.55 10.18
N GLU A 355 1.48 -11.04 9.19
CA GLU A 355 1.10 -11.78 7.99
C GLU A 355 2.35 -12.29 7.27
N ALA A 356 3.36 -11.44 7.07
CA ALA A 356 4.63 -11.81 6.45
C ALA A 356 5.44 -12.82 7.29
N ILE A 357 5.42 -12.76 8.62
CA ILE A 357 6.14 -13.74 9.46
C ILE A 357 5.45 -15.10 9.43
N THR A 358 4.12 -15.11 9.42
CA THR A 358 3.30 -16.29 9.72
C THR A 358 2.74 -16.99 8.49
N GLY A 359 2.66 -16.29 7.34
CA GLY A 359 1.98 -16.78 6.14
C GLY A 359 0.48 -17.00 6.35
N ARG A 360 -0.12 -16.42 7.40
CA ARG A 360 -1.55 -16.55 7.71
C ARG A 360 -2.29 -15.29 7.28
N ASP A 361 -3.49 -15.46 6.74
CA ASP A 361 -4.43 -14.35 6.57
C ASP A 361 -4.69 -13.63 7.90
N PRO A 362 -4.80 -12.29 7.91
CA PRO A 362 -5.11 -11.54 9.13
C PRO A 362 -6.45 -11.91 9.79
N VAL A 363 -7.40 -12.39 8.99
CA VAL A 363 -8.71 -12.88 9.42
C VAL A 363 -9.05 -14.17 8.67
N ASP A 364 -9.19 -15.27 9.40
CA ASP A 364 -9.51 -16.60 8.85
C ASP A 364 -10.65 -17.27 9.64
N TYR A 365 -11.86 -17.25 9.08
CA TYR A 365 -13.05 -17.86 9.70
C TYR A 365 -13.07 -19.39 9.62
N GLY A 366 -12.13 -20.01 8.90
CA GLY A 366 -11.95 -21.46 8.91
C GLY A 366 -11.24 -21.97 10.16
N ARG A 367 -10.66 -21.07 10.97
CA ARG A 367 -9.95 -21.40 12.21
C ARG A 367 -10.86 -21.36 13.45
N PRO A 368 -10.43 -21.99 14.56
CA PRO A 368 -11.12 -21.86 15.84
C PRO A 368 -11.31 -20.39 16.24
N GLN A 369 -12.37 -20.08 16.99
CA GLN A 369 -12.77 -18.71 17.31
C GLN A 369 -11.65 -17.84 17.90
N ASN A 370 -10.80 -18.43 18.74
CA ASN A 370 -9.64 -17.78 19.37
C ASN A 370 -8.42 -17.60 18.43
N GLU A 371 -8.49 -18.15 17.21
CA GLU A 371 -7.45 -18.05 16.17
C GLU A 371 -7.89 -17.28 14.92
N VAL A 372 -9.15 -16.82 14.87
CA VAL A 372 -9.69 -16.11 13.70
C VAL A 372 -8.93 -14.82 13.43
N ASN A 373 -8.61 -14.05 14.47
CA ASN A 373 -7.84 -12.81 14.35
C ASN A 373 -6.35 -13.08 14.58
N LEU A 374 -5.53 -12.72 13.61
CA LEU A 374 -4.09 -12.97 13.63
C LEU A 374 -3.37 -12.31 14.82
N VAL A 375 -3.78 -11.09 15.19
CA VAL A 375 -3.16 -10.36 16.31
C VAL A 375 -3.47 -11.05 17.64
N ASP A 376 -4.72 -11.47 17.85
CA ASP A 376 -5.13 -12.16 19.07
C ASP A 376 -4.51 -13.55 19.18
N TRP A 377 -4.47 -14.28 18.06
CA TRP A 377 -3.75 -15.55 17.97
C TRP A 377 -2.27 -15.41 18.36
N LEU A 378 -1.57 -14.40 17.82
CA LEU A 378 -0.17 -14.18 18.16
C LEU A 378 0.02 -13.86 19.65
N LYS A 379 -0.83 -13.01 20.23
CA LYS A 379 -0.77 -12.69 21.66
C LYS A 379 -0.90 -13.97 22.50
N MET A 380 -1.80 -14.87 22.13
CA MET A 380 -1.95 -16.19 22.77
C MET A 380 -0.68 -17.05 22.63
N MET A 381 -0.08 -17.13 21.44
CA MET A 381 1.15 -17.89 21.21
C MET A 381 2.33 -17.35 22.05
N VAL A 382 2.47 -16.02 22.13
CA VAL A 382 3.50 -15.36 22.94
C VAL A 382 3.25 -15.59 24.44
N ALA A 383 2.01 -15.46 24.92
CA ALA A 383 1.65 -15.73 26.31
C ALA A 383 1.94 -17.19 26.72
N SER A 384 1.75 -18.11 25.78
CA SER A 384 2.01 -19.55 25.96
C SER A 384 3.48 -19.95 25.76
N ARG A 385 4.38 -18.98 25.53
CA ARG A 385 5.82 -19.19 25.26
C ARG A 385 6.12 -20.03 24.00
N ARG A 386 5.24 -19.99 23.00
CA ARG A 386 5.33 -20.72 21.73
C ARG A 386 5.61 -19.81 20.53
N SER A 387 6.36 -18.73 20.76
CA SER A 387 6.60 -17.68 19.75
C SER A 387 7.46 -18.14 18.57
N ASP A 388 8.17 -19.26 18.68
CA ASP A 388 8.99 -19.90 17.66
C ASP A 388 8.18 -20.75 16.68
N GLU A 389 6.99 -21.20 17.09
CA GLU A 389 6.07 -21.99 16.26
C GLU A 389 5.26 -21.12 15.26
N VAL A 390 5.40 -19.80 15.34
CA VAL A 390 4.57 -18.88 14.54
C VAL A 390 5.12 -18.64 13.13
N VAL A 391 6.37 -19.07 12.87
CA VAL A 391 7.03 -18.84 11.59
C VAL A 391 6.33 -19.66 10.51
N ASP A 392 6.08 -19.02 9.37
CA ASP A 392 5.53 -19.65 8.19
C ASP A 392 6.32 -20.92 7.80
N PRO A 393 5.66 -22.10 7.75
CA PRO A 393 6.30 -23.35 7.37
C PRO A 393 6.90 -23.37 5.96
N SER A 394 6.46 -22.49 5.06
CA SER A 394 6.99 -22.37 3.70
C SER A 394 8.37 -21.72 3.62
N ILE A 395 8.84 -21.11 4.72
CA ILE A 395 10.20 -20.55 4.80
C ILE A 395 11.20 -21.69 4.99
N GLU A 396 11.94 -22.01 3.92
CA GLU A 396 12.93 -23.09 3.90
C GLU A 396 14.02 -22.91 4.97
N ILE A 397 14.63 -21.72 5.00
CA ILE A 397 15.68 -21.37 5.97
C ILE A 397 15.05 -20.53 7.06
N LYS A 398 14.80 -21.15 8.21
CA LYS A 398 14.22 -20.47 9.37
C LYS A 398 15.14 -19.34 9.87
N PRO A 399 14.58 -18.20 10.30
CA PRO A 399 15.36 -17.12 10.85
C PRO A 399 16.02 -17.50 12.18
N SER A 400 17.09 -16.79 12.51
CA SER A 400 17.64 -16.85 13.87
C SER A 400 16.59 -16.39 14.90
N ILE A 401 16.63 -16.96 16.10
CA ILE A 401 15.74 -16.60 17.22
C ILE A 401 15.79 -15.08 17.49
N ARG A 402 16.97 -14.45 17.34
CA ARG A 402 17.15 -13.01 17.52
C ARG A 402 16.38 -12.23 16.45
N ALA A 403 16.52 -12.61 15.19
CA ALA A 403 15.80 -11.96 14.08
C ALA A 403 14.28 -12.11 14.22
N LEU A 404 13.81 -13.31 14.57
CA LEU A 404 12.38 -13.56 14.79
C LEU A 404 11.83 -12.72 15.95
N LYS A 405 12.50 -12.73 17.12
CA LYS A 405 12.08 -11.96 18.30
C LYS A 405 12.03 -10.47 18.01
N ARG A 406 12.99 -9.94 17.25
CA ARG A 406 13.02 -8.54 16.81
C ARG A 406 11.80 -8.22 15.95
N ALA A 407 11.54 -9.00 14.90
CA ALA A 407 10.40 -8.77 14.01
C ALA A 407 9.05 -8.87 14.75
N LEU A 408 8.89 -9.89 15.61
CA LEU A 408 7.70 -10.05 16.45
C LEU A 408 7.51 -8.90 17.45
N LEU A 409 8.58 -8.47 18.11
CA LEU A 409 8.50 -7.33 19.05
C LEU A 409 8.13 -6.04 18.33
N THR A 410 8.68 -5.81 17.14
CA THR A 410 8.30 -4.67 16.31
C THR A 410 6.83 -4.72 15.94
N ALA A 411 6.34 -5.86 15.45
CA ALA A 411 4.94 -6.04 15.12
C ALA A 411 4.02 -5.81 16.33
N LEU A 412 4.33 -6.41 17.49
CA LEU A 412 3.57 -6.25 18.73
C LEU A 412 3.51 -4.79 19.20
N ARG A 413 4.58 -4.01 19.03
CA ARG A 413 4.58 -2.57 19.33
C ARG A 413 3.74 -1.77 18.33
N CYS A 414 3.72 -2.17 17.06
CA CYS A 414 2.89 -1.54 16.05
C CYS A 414 1.39 -1.81 16.27
N VAL A 415 1.02 -3.03 16.70
CA VAL A 415 -0.38 -3.42 16.95
C VAL A 415 -0.86 -3.18 18.39
N ASP A 416 -0.18 -2.33 19.15
CA ASP A 416 -0.62 -1.96 20.50
C ASP A 416 -2.04 -1.35 20.42
N PRO A 417 -3.00 -1.80 21.25
CA PRO A 417 -4.35 -1.23 21.24
C PRO A 417 -4.36 0.26 21.56
N ASP A 418 -3.36 0.76 22.29
CA ASP A 418 -3.17 2.17 22.57
C ASP A 418 -2.30 2.83 21.48
N ALA A 419 -2.92 3.71 20.69
CA ALA A 419 -2.25 4.39 19.58
C ALA A 419 -1.05 5.24 20.01
N ASP A 420 -1.02 5.74 21.25
CA ASP A 420 0.08 6.57 21.75
C ASP A 420 1.33 5.73 22.04
N LYS A 421 1.15 4.45 22.38
CA LYS A 421 2.26 3.50 22.62
C LYS A 421 2.90 2.99 21.34
N ARG A 422 2.21 3.12 20.21
CA ARG A 422 2.74 2.72 18.90
C ARG A 422 3.93 3.59 18.49
N PRO A 423 5.01 2.99 17.97
CA PRO A 423 6.16 3.75 17.49
C PRO A 423 5.80 4.59 16.27
N LYS A 424 6.63 5.60 15.99
CA LYS A 424 6.62 6.28 14.67
C LYS A 424 7.24 5.37 13.62
N MET A 425 6.88 5.54 12.35
CA MET A 425 7.37 4.66 11.28
C MET A 425 8.89 4.74 11.09
N GLY A 426 9.52 5.91 11.29
CA GLY A 426 10.97 6.03 11.32
C GLY A 426 11.64 5.22 12.44
N GLN A 427 10.95 5.04 13.58
CA GLN A 427 11.41 4.14 14.65
C GLN A 427 11.22 2.67 14.26
N VAL A 428 10.09 2.34 13.61
CA VAL A 428 9.81 1.00 13.08
C VAL A 428 10.90 0.55 12.10
N VAL A 429 11.33 1.43 11.18
CA VAL A 429 12.45 1.17 10.26
C VAL A 429 13.68 0.75 11.06
N ARG A 430 14.09 1.54 12.07
CA ARG A 430 15.26 1.22 12.90
C ARG A 430 15.09 -0.10 13.64
N MET A 431 13.91 -0.36 14.20
CA MET A 431 13.64 -1.59 14.94
C MET A 431 13.70 -2.86 14.06
N LEU A 432 13.39 -2.75 12.76
CA LEU A 432 13.53 -3.85 11.80
C LEU A 432 14.97 -3.99 11.28
N ASP A 433 15.66 -2.87 11.03
CA ASP A 433 17.00 -2.82 10.44
C ASP A 433 18.11 -3.16 11.45
N SER A 434 17.96 -2.77 12.72
CA SER A 434 19.05 -2.80 13.70
C SER A 434 19.35 -4.21 14.22
N ASP A 435 20.61 -4.63 14.16
CA ASP A 435 21.15 -5.75 14.96
C ASP A 435 21.31 -5.40 16.46
N GLU A 436 21.03 -4.15 16.85
CA GLU A 436 21.03 -3.76 18.25
C GLU A 436 19.76 -4.21 19.00
N PRO A 437 19.91 -4.74 20.24
CA PRO A 437 18.78 -5.06 21.09
C PRO A 437 18.01 -3.80 21.49
N ILE A 438 16.70 -3.81 21.26
CA ILE A 438 15.77 -2.75 21.67
C ILE A 438 15.95 -2.46 23.17
N ARG A 439 16.52 -1.30 23.50
CA ARG A 439 16.61 -0.82 24.88
C ARG A 439 15.18 -0.55 25.37
N ARG A 440 14.75 -1.28 26.41
CA ARG A 440 13.50 -1.03 27.13
C ARG A 440 13.59 0.35 27.81
N SER A 441 13.17 1.41 27.14
CA SER A 441 13.31 2.79 27.62
C SER A 441 12.33 3.18 28.73
N ASP A 442 11.32 2.37 29.05
CA ASP A 442 10.19 2.85 29.87
C ASP A 442 10.27 2.52 31.36
N ARG A 443 11.41 2.03 31.87
CA ARG A 443 11.60 1.82 33.32
C ARG A 443 12.41 2.91 34.03
N ARG A 444 13.10 3.80 33.31
CA ARG A 444 13.98 4.80 33.97
C ARG A 444 13.31 6.13 34.29
N HIS A 445 12.14 6.44 33.73
CA HIS A 445 11.44 7.71 34.01
C HIS A 445 10.45 7.65 35.19
N ARG A 446 10.27 6.48 35.83
CA ARG A 446 9.42 6.34 37.03
C ARG A 446 10.19 6.37 38.35
N HIS A 447 11.52 6.26 38.34
CA HIS A 447 12.32 6.27 39.57
C HIS A 447 12.84 7.67 39.97
N ASN A 448 12.88 8.63 39.05
CA ASN A 448 13.28 10.02 39.35
C ASN A 448 12.11 10.95 39.71
N ARG A 449 10.91 10.41 39.96
CA ARG A 449 9.72 11.19 40.38
C ARG A 449 9.08 10.68 41.68
N ALA A 450 9.72 9.75 42.38
CA ALA A 450 9.26 9.17 43.64
C ALA A 450 10.23 9.40 44.80
N GLY A 451 11.08 10.43 44.71
CA GLY A 451 12.09 10.78 45.72
C GLY A 451 12.28 12.29 45.82
N SER A 452 11.18 13.02 46.01
CA SER A 452 11.15 14.43 46.40
C SER A 452 9.69 14.81 46.64
N ASN A 453 9.18 14.39 47.80
CA ASN A 453 8.03 14.98 48.50
C ASN A 453 7.83 14.17 49.79
N GLU A 454 8.67 14.44 50.79
CA GLU A 454 8.32 14.22 52.19
C GLU A 454 8.97 15.35 52.99
N PHE A 455 8.20 15.89 53.92
CA PHE A 455 8.42 17.10 54.75
C PHE A 455 8.21 18.45 54.05
N ASP A 456 6.98 18.97 54.11
CA ASP A 456 6.62 19.88 55.22
C ASP A 456 5.11 20.24 55.16
N SER A 457 4.35 19.90 56.21
CA SER A 457 3.03 20.49 56.54
C SER A 457 2.36 19.78 57.73
N GLN A 458 2.74 20.19 58.94
CA GLN A 458 1.87 20.10 60.13
C GLN A 458 1.97 21.46 60.84
N ARG A 459 0.98 22.33 60.62
CA ARG A 459 -0.15 22.61 61.52
C ARG A 459 0.27 23.27 62.84
N GLU A 460 0.05 24.58 62.90
CA GLU A 460 -0.11 25.37 64.12
C GLU A 460 -1.28 24.84 64.97
N ASN A 461 -1.01 24.60 66.26
CA ASN A 461 -1.75 25.11 67.43
C ASN A 461 -1.36 24.33 68.70
N SER A 462 -0.66 24.98 69.62
CA SER A 462 -1.05 25.07 71.04
C SER A 462 -0.03 25.89 71.83
N ASP A 463 -0.59 26.77 72.66
CA ASP A 463 0.04 27.69 73.59
C ASP A 463 0.98 27.00 74.59
N THR A 464 2.09 27.66 74.96
CA THR A 464 2.29 28.27 76.28
C THR A 464 3.71 28.80 76.49
N ASP A 465 3.75 30.01 77.05
CA ASP A 465 4.73 30.59 77.97
C ASP A 465 6.19 30.90 77.57
N LYS A 466 6.44 32.22 77.68
CA LYS A 466 7.55 32.91 78.37
C LYS A 466 8.74 33.48 77.56
N SER A 467 8.70 34.81 77.55
CA SER A 467 9.74 35.78 77.94
C SER A 467 10.80 36.23 76.93
N ASP A 468 10.75 37.55 76.72
CA ASP A 468 11.84 38.51 76.56
C ASP A 468 12.43 38.77 75.15
N ASN A 469 11.81 39.73 74.44
CA ASN A 469 12.31 41.09 74.09
C ASN A 469 13.84 41.32 73.97
N PRO A 470 14.30 42.38 73.26
CA PRO A 470 14.08 42.79 71.88
C PRO A 470 15.43 43.14 71.17
N ASP A 471 15.35 43.93 70.09
CA ASP A 471 16.41 44.62 69.32
C ASP A 471 16.84 43.86 68.05
N SER A 472 16.81 44.43 66.84
CA SER A 472 16.67 45.81 66.42
C SER A 472 16.34 45.87 64.91
N LYS A 473 16.11 47.11 64.47
CA LYS A 473 15.37 47.58 63.29
C LYS A 473 16.00 47.34 61.89
N PRO A 474 15.21 47.61 60.83
CA PRO A 474 15.41 47.19 59.46
C PRO A 474 15.90 48.31 58.53
N ILE A 475 16.41 47.94 57.35
CA ILE A 475 16.56 48.83 56.17
C ILE A 475 16.40 47.88 54.96
N THR A 476 15.28 47.85 54.23
CA THR A 476 14.95 48.67 53.02
C THR A 476 16.15 48.75 52.05
N SER A 477 16.05 48.78 50.72
CA SER A 477 15.00 48.96 49.75
C SER A 477 15.63 48.59 48.40
N SER A 478 14.79 48.29 47.39
CA SER A 478 14.92 48.70 45.98
C SER A 478 16.32 48.69 45.29
N ARG A 479 16.49 48.20 44.07
CA ARG A 479 15.79 48.65 42.85
C ARG A 479 16.47 47.97 41.64
N LYS A 480 15.68 47.69 40.60
CA LYS A 480 16.05 47.63 39.16
C LYS A 480 17.07 46.54 38.79
N LYS A 481 16.83 45.68 37.80
CA LYS A 481 16.20 45.91 36.50
C LYS A 481 15.78 44.57 35.91
#